data_AF-A0A2N2P507-F1
#
_entry.id   AF-A0A2N2P507-F1
#
_cell.length_a   1.000
_cell.length_b   1.000
_cell.length_c   1.000
_cell.angle_alpha   90.00
_cell.angle_beta   90.00
_cell.angle_gamma   90.00
#
_symmetry.space_group_name_H-M   'P 1'
#
loop_
_entity.id
_entity.type
_entity.pdbx_description
1 polymer ?
#
loop_
_entity_poly.entity_id
_entity_poly.type
_entity_poly.pdbx_seq_one_letter_code
_entity_poly.pdbx_strand_id
1 'polypeptide(L)'
;MFCDDHPAGYTWGSMDLQTRLERVHPRLNPGDVLCTDSFTAPEFRGHGIQTALTLARFNLFRELGCVRAICCIEVRNAPSLAVWQRKFNSQTIGTIDFIRIGPWYRVRYH
;
A
#
# COMPACT_ATOMS: atom_id res chain seq x y z
N MET A 1 -7.09 -11.68 7.94
CA MET A 1 -6.69 -13.09 7.82
C MET A 1 -6.42 -13.61 9.21
N PHE A 2 -6.91 -14.81 9.50
CA PHE A 2 -6.68 -15.49 10.77
C PHE A 2 -5.80 -16.73 10.52
N CYS A 3 -4.95 -17.07 11.48
CA CYS A 3 -4.22 -18.33 11.56
C CYS A 3 -4.54 -18.92 12.94
N ASP A 4 -5.12 -20.12 12.96
CA ASP A 4 -5.54 -20.80 14.20
C ASP A 4 -6.35 -19.89 15.13
N ASP A 5 -7.38 -19.23 14.58
CA ASP A 5 -8.27 -18.26 15.25
C ASP A 5 -7.60 -16.98 15.79
N HIS A 6 -6.32 -16.75 15.51
CA HIS A 6 -5.60 -15.53 15.86
C HIS A 6 -5.48 -14.59 14.65
N PRO A 7 -5.69 -13.26 14.82
CA PRO A 7 -5.57 -12.31 13.72
C PRO A 7 -4.11 -12.22 13.25
N ALA A 8 -3.82 -12.81 12.09
CA ALA A 8 -2.48 -12.86 11.52
C ALA A 8 -2.13 -11.58 10.72
N GLY A 9 -3.13 -10.87 10.22
CA GLY A 9 -2.92 -9.63 9.48
C GLY A 9 -4.16 -9.11 8.76
N TYR A 10 -4.04 -7.89 8.25
CA TYR A 10 -5.09 -7.23 7.48
C TYR A 10 -4.50 -6.41 6.34
N THR A 11 -5.36 -6.03 5.40
CA THR A 11 -5.01 -5.17 4.28
C THR A 11 -6.21 -4.33 3.89
N TRP A 12 -5.99 -3.09 3.49
CA TRP A 12 -7.04 -2.12 3.17
C TRP A 12 -6.74 -1.40 1.86
N GLY A 13 -7.77 -0.93 1.16
CA GLY A 13 -7.59 0.00 0.06
C GLY A 13 -8.85 0.80 -0.22
N SER A 14 -8.67 1.86 -1.00
CA SER A 14 -9.70 2.84 -1.33
C SER A 14 -9.71 3.11 -2.83
N MET A 15 -10.91 3.16 -3.40
CA MET A 15 -11.14 3.61 -4.79
C MET A 15 -11.47 5.11 -4.85
N ASP A 16 -11.39 5.81 -3.71
CA ASP A 16 -11.67 7.24 -3.65
C ASP A 16 -10.56 8.05 -4.35
N LEU A 17 -10.94 8.69 -5.45
CA LEU A 17 -10.06 9.53 -6.27
C LEU A 17 -9.62 10.81 -5.55
N GLN A 18 -10.29 11.20 -4.47
CA GLN A 18 -9.99 12.39 -3.67
C GLN A 18 -9.19 12.08 -2.40
N THR A 19 -8.72 10.83 -2.24
CA THR A 19 -7.94 10.44 -1.08
C THR A 19 -6.65 11.26 -0.95
N ARG A 20 -6.34 11.63 0.29
CA ARG A 20 -5.11 12.32 0.68
C ARG A 20 -4.18 11.37 1.41
N LEU A 21 -2.94 11.26 0.93
CA LEU A 21 -1.85 10.69 1.70
C LEU A 21 -1.08 11.83 2.33
N GLU A 22 -1.19 11.98 3.65
CA GLU A 22 -0.65 13.13 4.38
C GLU A 22 -1.24 14.46 3.86
N ARG A 23 -0.52 15.14 2.97
CA ARG A 23 -0.94 16.36 2.26
C ARG A 23 -0.79 16.26 0.74
N VAL A 24 -0.49 15.07 0.22
CA VAL A 24 -0.38 14.80 -1.22
C VAL A 24 -1.70 14.24 -1.71
N HIS A 25 -2.14 14.78 -2.84
CA HIS A 25 -3.22 14.21 -3.63
C HIS A 25 -2.57 13.41 -4.76
N PRO A 26 -2.37 12.08 -4.59
CA PRO A 26 -1.93 11.28 -5.70
C PRO A 26 -2.95 11.43 -6.84
N ARG A 27 -2.47 11.62 -8.07
CA ARG A 27 -3.35 11.68 -9.24
C ARG A 27 -3.85 10.28 -9.55
N LEU A 28 -4.98 9.92 -8.97
CA LEU A 28 -5.70 8.68 -9.24
C LEU A 28 -6.64 8.88 -10.44
N ASN A 29 -6.63 7.94 -11.36
CA ASN A 29 -7.54 7.87 -12.50
C ASN A 29 -8.69 6.90 -12.21
N PRO A 30 -9.83 7.00 -12.92
CA PRO A 30 -10.86 5.97 -12.87
C PRO A 30 -10.27 4.57 -13.12
N GLY A 31 -10.61 3.62 -12.24
CA GLY A 31 -10.06 2.27 -12.26
C GLY A 31 -8.76 2.10 -11.45
N ASP A 32 -8.20 3.17 -10.89
CA ASP A 32 -7.14 3.05 -9.89
C ASP A 32 -7.70 2.69 -8.52
N VAL A 33 -6.90 1.98 -7.74
CA VAL A 33 -7.16 1.71 -6.33
C VAL A 33 -5.91 1.98 -5.51
N LEU A 34 -6.08 2.76 -4.44
CA LEU A 34 -5.00 3.07 -3.51
C LEU A 34 -4.99 2.08 -2.36
N CYS A 35 -3.92 1.30 -2.26
CA CYS A 35 -3.64 0.39 -1.17
C CYS A 35 -3.00 1.16 -0.01
N THR A 36 -3.81 1.52 1.01
CA THR A 36 -3.39 2.42 2.09
C THR A 36 -2.67 1.68 3.21
N ASP A 37 -3.24 0.56 3.65
CA ASP A 37 -2.76 -0.13 4.85
C ASP A 37 -2.52 -1.60 4.59
N SER A 38 -1.49 -2.11 5.25
CA SER A 38 -1.30 -3.53 5.37
C SER A 38 -0.41 -3.86 6.55
N PHE A 39 -0.82 -4.87 7.30
CA PHE A 39 -0.12 -5.28 8.51
C PHE A 39 -0.09 -6.80 8.60
N THR A 40 1.03 -7.31 9.10
CA THR A 40 1.18 -8.71 9.50
C THR A 40 1.71 -8.72 10.93
N ALA A 41 1.02 -9.45 11.80
CA ALA A 41 1.41 -9.59 13.19
C ALA A 41 2.84 -10.18 13.28
N PRO A 42 3.71 -9.66 14.17
CA PRO A 42 5.14 -9.99 14.20
C PRO A 42 5.47 -11.48 14.14
N GLU A 43 4.74 -12.29 14.90
CA GLU A 43 4.87 -13.73 15.02
C GLU A 43 4.54 -14.50 13.73
N PHE A 44 3.82 -13.89 12.79
CA PHE A 44 3.49 -14.48 11.48
C PHE A 44 4.28 -13.86 10.32
N ARG A 45 5.26 -12.98 10.60
CA ARG A 45 6.12 -12.40 9.55
C ARG A 45 7.02 -13.47 8.93
N GLY A 46 7.35 -13.30 7.65
CA GLY A 46 8.14 -14.29 6.90
C GLY A 46 7.33 -15.49 6.37
N HIS A 47 6.11 -15.72 6.85
CA HIS A 47 5.23 -16.82 6.42
C HIS A 47 4.37 -16.48 5.19
N GLY A 48 4.68 -15.41 4.46
CA GLY A 48 3.95 -15.05 3.23
C GLY A 48 2.55 -14.45 3.42
N ILE A 49 2.08 -14.25 4.66
CA ILE A 49 0.76 -13.69 5.00
C ILE A 49 0.45 -12.40 4.22
N GLN A 50 1.38 -11.44 4.22
CA GLN A 50 1.24 -10.18 3.50
C GLN A 50 1.06 -10.36 1.98
N THR A 51 1.75 -11.34 1.39
CA THR A 51 1.61 -11.67 -0.03
C THR A 51 0.23 -12.26 -0.32
N ALA A 52 -0.23 -13.20 0.51
CA ALA A 52 -1.55 -13.82 0.36
C ALA A 52 -2.69 -12.79 0.50
N LEU A 53 -2.61 -11.93 1.53
CA LEU A 53 -3.56 -10.83 1.72
C LEU A 53 -3.59 -9.88 0.52
N THR A 54 -2.43 -9.49 0.00
CA THR A 54 -2.35 -8.56 -1.13
C THR A 54 -2.93 -9.18 -2.42
N LEU A 55 -2.67 -10.47 -2.68
CA LEU A 55 -3.25 -11.18 -3.82
C LEU A 55 -4.78 -11.30 -3.71
N ALA A 56 -5.28 -11.66 -2.53
CA ALA A 56 -6.73 -11.70 -2.29
C ALA A 56 -7.37 -10.32 -2.53
N ARG A 57 -6.72 -9.25 -2.05
CA ARG A 57 -7.16 -7.87 -2.30
C ARG A 57 -7.13 -7.51 -3.80
N PHE A 58 -6.09 -7.89 -4.53
CA PHE A 58 -6.01 -7.63 -5.97
C PHE A 58 -7.09 -8.38 -6.76
N ASN A 59 -7.41 -9.61 -6.37
CA ASN A 59 -8.51 -10.35 -6.99
C ASN A 59 -9.84 -9.62 -6.80
N LEU A 60 -10.14 -9.18 -5.58
CA LEU A 60 -11.33 -8.38 -5.29
C LEU A 60 -11.36 -7.09 -6.11
N PHE A 61 -10.25 -6.34 -6.17
CA PHE A 61 -10.21 -5.10 -6.95
C PHE A 61 -10.42 -5.34 -8.44
N ARG A 62 -9.88 -6.43 -8.98
CA ARG A 62 -10.13 -6.82 -10.37
C ARG A 62 -11.61 -7.16 -10.61
N GLU A 63 -12.26 -7.85 -9.68
CA GLU A 63 -13.70 -8.14 -9.74
C GLU A 63 -14.56 -6.86 -9.69
N LEU A 64 -14.07 -5.83 -8.99
CA LEU A 64 -14.69 -4.49 -8.93
C LEU A 64 -14.36 -3.61 -10.16
N GLY A 65 -13.63 -4.12 -11.15
CA GLY A 65 -13.28 -3.40 -12.36
C GLY A 65 -12.07 -2.46 -12.23
N CYS A 66 -11.31 -2.54 -11.13
CA CYS A 66 -10.05 -1.81 -11.02
C CYS A 66 -9.00 -2.40 -11.98
N VAL A 67 -8.22 -1.51 -12.59
CA VAL A 67 -7.19 -1.85 -13.58
C VAL A 67 -5.77 -1.65 -13.05
N ARG A 68 -5.60 -0.86 -11.98
CA ARG A 68 -4.27 -0.51 -11.45
C ARG A 68 -4.30 -0.32 -9.95
N ALA A 69 -3.44 -1.04 -9.24
CA ALA A 69 -3.21 -0.86 -7.81
C ALA A 69 -2.01 0.05 -7.56
N ILE A 70 -2.18 1.06 -6.73
CA ILE A 70 -1.15 2.03 -6.34
C ILE A 70 -0.93 1.90 -4.83
N CYS A 71 0.31 2.01 -4.37
CA CYS A 71 0.65 2.02 -2.95
C CYS A 71 1.76 3.03 -2.70
N CYS A 72 1.69 3.73 -1.57
CA CYS A 72 2.77 4.57 -1.09
C CYS A 72 3.55 3.78 -0.04
N ILE A 73 4.84 3.59 -0.29
CA ILE A 73 5.71 2.80 0.58
C ILE A 73 6.88 3.69 0.99
N GLU A 74 7.15 3.73 2.30
CA GLU A 74 8.32 4.43 2.83
C GLU A 74 9.61 3.78 2.28
N VAL A 75 10.54 4.61 1.81
CA VAL A 75 11.69 4.17 1.01
C VAL A 75 12.67 3.26 1.76
N ARG A 76 12.67 3.29 3.10
CA ARG A 76 13.47 2.41 3.96
C ARG A 76 12.73 1.13 4.36
N ASN A 77 11.45 0.98 4.01
CA ASN A 77 10.66 -0.23 4.24
C ASN A 77 11.00 -1.31 3.19
N ALA A 78 12.23 -1.81 3.26
CA ALA A 78 12.76 -2.82 2.35
C ALA A 78 11.87 -4.08 2.23
N PRO A 79 11.25 -4.61 3.31
CA PRO A 79 10.35 -5.77 3.19
C PRO A 79 9.12 -5.48 2.31
N SER A 80 8.51 -4.30 2.46
CA SER A 80 7.33 -3.93 1.66
C SER A 80 7.71 -3.66 0.22
N LEU A 81 8.82 -2.95 -0.01
CA LEU A 81 9.37 -2.74 -1.35
C LEU A 81 9.69 -4.06 -2.05
N ALA A 82 10.28 -5.03 -1.35
CA ALA A 82 10.58 -6.34 -1.91
C ALA A 82 9.30 -7.09 -2.33
N VAL A 83 8.23 -7.03 -1.53
CA VAL A 83 6.94 -7.63 -1.90
C VAL A 83 6.39 -6.98 -3.17
N TRP A 84 6.30 -5.65 -3.21
CA TRP A 84 5.71 -4.95 -4.35
C TRP A 84 6.55 -5.05 -5.63
N GLN A 85 7.85 -4.76 -5.55
CA GLN A 85 8.71 -4.71 -6.72
C GLN A 85 9.09 -6.11 -7.22
N ARG A 86 9.43 -7.05 -6.33
CA ARG A 86 9.93 -8.37 -6.76
C ARG A 86 8.82 -9.39 -6.97
N LYS A 87 7.78 -9.40 -6.12
CA LYS A 87 6.70 -10.39 -6.23
C LYS A 87 5.57 -9.93 -7.14
N PHE A 88 5.26 -8.64 -7.13
CA PHE A 88 4.16 -8.07 -7.91
C PHE A 88 4.62 -7.27 -9.13
N ASN A 89 5.93 -7.22 -9.38
CA ASN A 89 6.53 -6.51 -10.51
C ASN A 89 6.06 -5.04 -10.61
N SER A 90 5.85 -4.39 -9.44
CA SER A 90 5.41 -3.01 -9.40
C SER A 90 6.51 -2.06 -9.83
N GLN A 91 6.14 -0.94 -10.45
CA GLN A 91 7.05 0.15 -10.78
C GLN A 91 6.77 1.37 -9.90
N THR A 92 7.83 2.11 -9.56
CA THR A 92 7.71 3.41 -8.90
C THR A 92 7.19 4.44 -9.91
N ILE A 93 6.06 5.08 -9.61
CA ILE A 93 5.43 6.08 -10.49
C ILE A 93 5.59 7.53 -10.00
N GLY A 94 6.20 7.71 -8.83
CA GLY A 94 6.46 9.02 -8.22
C GLY A 94 7.06 8.87 -6.83
N THR A 95 7.53 9.98 -6.27
CA THR A 95 8.07 10.03 -4.89
C THR A 95 7.45 11.15 -4.09
N ILE A 96 7.26 10.91 -2.80
CA ILE A 96 6.79 11.91 -1.83
C ILE A 96 7.92 12.18 -0.85
N ASP A 97 8.46 13.39 -0.90
CA ASP A 97 9.44 13.86 0.07
C ASP A 97 8.73 14.72 1.11
N PHE A 98 8.89 14.39 2.39
CA PHE A 98 8.39 15.22 3.49
C PHE A 98 9.51 15.57 4.46
N ILE A 99 9.49 16.82 4.93
CA ILE A 99 10.39 17.34 5.95
C ILE A 99 9.54 17.95 7.06
N ARG A 100 9.78 17.51 8.30
CA ARG A 100 9.17 18.07 9.50
C ARG A 100 10.26 18.52 10.48
N ILE A 101 10.37 19.83 10.72
CA ILE A 101 11.30 20.44 11.68
C ILE A 101 10.47 21.28 12.65
N GLY A 102 10.10 20.70 13.80
CA GLY A 102 9.16 21.32 14.73
C GLY A 102 7.79 21.61 14.05
N PRO A 103 7.34 22.88 14.01
CA PRO A 103 6.10 23.26 13.31
C PRO A 103 6.27 23.37 11.78
N TRP A 104 7.50 23.45 11.28
CA TRP A 104 7.77 23.55 9.85
C TRP A 104 7.50 22.22 9.17
N TYR A 105 6.59 22.23 8.21
CA TYR A 105 6.18 21.04 7.49
C TYR A 105 6.17 21.35 5.99
N ARG A 106 6.99 20.64 5.23
CA ARG A 106 7.07 20.75 3.78
C ARG A 106 6.92 19.39 3.14
N VAL A 107 6.09 19.31 2.11
CA VAL A 107 5.91 18.11 1.29
C VAL A 107 6.15 18.47 -0.18
N ARG A 108 6.81 17.59 -0.91
CA ARG A 108 7.00 17.67 -2.36
C ARG A 108 6.59 16.34 -2.98
N TYR A 109 5.89 16.42 -4.11
CA TYR A 109 5.55 15.26 -4.92
C TYR A 109 6.27 15.41 -6.26
N HIS A 110 6.99 14.36 -6.64
CA HIS A 110 7.79 14.27 -7.86
C HIS A 110 7.24 13.17 -8.76
#